data_AF-V6TD10-F1
#
_entry.id   AF-V6TD10-F1
#
_cell.length_a   1.000
_cell.length_b   1.000
_cell.length_c   1.000
_cell.angle_alpha   90.00
_cell.angle_beta   90.00
_cell.angle_gamma   90.00
#
_symmetry.space_group_name_H-M   'P 1'
#
loop_
_entity.id
_entity.type
_entity.pdbx_description
1 polymer ?
#
loop_
_entity_poly.entity_id
_entity_poly.type
_entity_poly.pdbx_seq_one_letter_code
_entity_poly.pdbx_strand_id
1 'polypeptide(L)'
;MVWISTVWMLKRRLTALLGTLHPDVLKYHQVLTDGNTILVVTDHCCGDLRQFITDYRDIHESIPSKLMLSLLGQLAGALAHLHGLSRSAHSSLPSGVVLEPDNVLFAGDRRRVVLADFGFCKGISSGAAKVGDPAYVAPETLLRGYTTAASDVWSLGAVAYELATLRKPDFLGGREPAEVFVNGWRPDLSGVADNFIRGVLGKMLDLDPAERLTARGLVRLLRRLGISANEQETQNTRLKEVRAAFVEALNRANNETVTLRKDPPDRAARMDIIREQCAIAALLFGEI
;
A
#
# COMPACT_ATOMS: atom_id res chain seq x y z
N MET A 1 12.68 23.74 -20.70
CA MET A 1 11.85 22.82 -21.52
C MET A 1 11.70 21.41 -20.93
N VAL A 2 12.59 20.96 -20.01
CA VAL A 2 12.56 19.61 -19.37
C VAL A 2 11.51 19.44 -18.25
N TRP A 3 10.97 20.53 -17.70
CA TRP A 3 10.09 20.49 -16.52
C TRP A 3 8.60 20.25 -16.82
N ILE A 4 8.13 20.78 -17.96
CA ILE A 4 6.73 20.60 -18.43
C ILE A 4 6.48 19.12 -18.79
N SER A 5 7.50 18.40 -19.30
CA SER A 5 7.41 16.96 -19.57
C SER A 5 7.23 16.12 -18.32
N THR A 6 7.73 16.57 -17.17
CA THR A 6 7.81 15.76 -15.95
C THR A 6 6.50 15.76 -15.16
N VAL A 7 5.88 16.93 -14.98
CA VAL A 7 4.53 17.06 -14.38
C VAL A 7 3.51 16.32 -15.25
N TRP A 8 3.62 16.45 -16.57
CA TRP A 8 2.77 15.74 -17.51
C TRP A 8 2.94 14.22 -17.43
N MET A 9 4.18 13.73 -17.32
CA MET A 9 4.47 12.30 -17.16
C MET A 9 3.91 11.74 -15.84
N LEU A 10 4.08 12.47 -14.72
CA LEU A 10 3.54 12.07 -13.43
C LEU A 10 2.01 12.04 -13.45
N LYS A 11 1.38 13.09 -13.99
CA LYS A 11 -0.07 13.14 -14.19
C LYS A 11 -0.56 11.95 -14.99
N ARG A 12 0.05 11.67 -16.15
CA ARG A 12 -0.34 10.54 -17.02
C ARG A 12 -0.22 9.19 -16.31
N ARG A 13 0.81 8.98 -15.49
CA ARG A 13 0.99 7.75 -14.70
C ARG A 13 -0.04 7.62 -13.58
N LEU A 14 -0.30 8.69 -12.84
CA LEU A 14 -1.34 8.71 -11.79
C LEU A 14 -2.75 8.57 -12.39
N THR A 15 -3.00 9.14 -13.57
CA THR A 15 -4.26 8.97 -14.31
C THR A 15 -4.48 7.51 -14.73
N ALA A 16 -3.42 6.76 -15.04
CA ALA A 16 -3.53 5.33 -15.35
C ALA A 16 -4.00 4.49 -14.14
N LEU A 17 -3.83 4.99 -12.91
CA LEU A 17 -4.31 4.36 -11.68
C LEU A 17 -5.76 4.70 -11.31
N LEU A 18 -6.36 5.72 -11.93
CA LEU A 18 -7.77 6.06 -11.68
C LEU A 18 -8.72 4.89 -12.03
N GLY A 19 -8.30 3.99 -12.91
CA GLY A 19 -9.07 2.80 -13.32
C GLY A 19 -8.68 1.50 -12.61
N THR A 20 -7.65 1.49 -11.76
CA THR A 20 -7.22 0.26 -11.07
C THR A 20 -8.08 0.00 -9.84
N LEU A 21 -8.76 -1.15 -9.82
CA LEU A 21 -9.61 -1.57 -8.71
C LEU A 21 -9.00 -2.81 -8.04
N HIS A 22 -8.31 -2.59 -6.93
CA HIS A 22 -7.86 -3.65 -6.04
C HIS A 22 -7.97 -3.18 -4.58
N PRO A 23 -8.48 -4.01 -3.64
CA PRO A 23 -8.75 -3.58 -2.26
C PRO A 23 -7.51 -3.12 -1.49
N ASP A 24 -6.32 -3.62 -1.85
CA ASP A 24 -5.04 -3.38 -1.17
C ASP A 24 -4.10 -2.42 -1.96
N VAL A 25 -4.64 -1.73 -2.96
CA VAL A 25 -3.94 -0.71 -3.76
C VAL A 25 -4.67 0.60 -3.51
N LEU A 26 -3.94 1.68 -3.18
CA LEU A 26 -4.57 2.96 -2.86
C LEU A 26 -5.44 3.43 -4.04
N LYS A 27 -6.70 3.73 -3.74
CA LYS A 27 -7.65 4.20 -4.75
C LYS A 27 -7.44 5.69 -5.00
N TYR A 28 -7.20 6.02 -6.26
CA TYR A 28 -7.13 7.39 -6.75
C TYR A 28 -8.51 7.77 -7.29
N HIS A 29 -9.15 8.77 -6.69
CA HIS A 29 -10.43 9.30 -7.16
C HIS A 29 -10.23 10.40 -8.20
N GLN A 30 -9.20 11.23 -8.01
CA GLN A 30 -8.94 12.35 -8.91
C GLN A 30 -7.47 12.75 -8.90
N VAL A 31 -6.96 13.16 -10.07
CA VAL A 31 -5.63 13.78 -10.23
C VAL A 31 -5.84 15.14 -10.86
N LEU A 32 -5.62 16.20 -10.09
CA LEU A 32 -5.75 17.58 -10.48
C LEU A 32 -4.36 18.20 -10.69
N THR A 33 -4.30 19.22 -11.53
CA THR A 33 -3.08 19.99 -11.77
C THR A 33 -3.39 21.46 -11.73
N ASP A 34 -2.66 22.19 -10.90
CA ASP A 34 -2.70 23.65 -10.83
C ASP A 34 -1.27 24.19 -10.92
N GLY A 35 -0.92 24.83 -12.03
CA GLY A 35 0.46 25.22 -12.34
C GLY A 35 1.43 24.05 -12.28
N ASN A 36 2.39 24.12 -11.35
CA ASN A 36 3.39 23.07 -11.10
C ASN A 36 3.01 22.10 -9.97
N THR A 37 1.80 22.21 -9.42
CA THR A 37 1.33 21.39 -8.31
C THR A 37 0.41 20.29 -8.83
N ILE A 38 0.68 19.04 -8.42
CA ILE A 38 -0.22 17.91 -8.64
C ILE A 38 -0.95 17.65 -7.32
N LEU A 39 -2.27 17.74 -7.37
CA LEU A 39 -3.15 17.42 -6.25
C LEU A 39 -3.79 16.06 -6.54
N VAL A 40 -3.72 15.17 -5.57
CA VAL A 40 -4.23 13.80 -5.70
C VAL A 40 -5.28 13.56 -4.63
N VAL A 41 -6.48 13.18 -5.06
CA VAL A 41 -7.59 12.85 -4.17
C VAL A 41 -7.68 11.34 -4.05
N THR A 42 -7.52 10.81 -2.84
CA THR A 42 -7.54 9.37 -2.54
C THR A 42 -8.48 9.05 -1.38
N ASP A 43 -8.67 7.76 -1.09
CA ASP A 43 -9.27 7.34 0.18
C ASP A 43 -8.44 7.85 1.37
N HIS A 44 -9.13 8.19 2.47
CA HIS A 44 -8.47 8.58 3.71
C HIS A 44 -7.74 7.38 4.34
N CYS A 45 -6.48 7.61 4.72
CA CYS A 45 -5.63 6.64 5.39
C CYS A 45 -5.23 7.16 6.78
N CYS A 46 -5.13 6.28 7.75
CA CYS A 46 -4.95 6.60 9.17
C CYS A 46 -3.52 6.26 9.66
N GLY A 47 -2.51 6.75 8.95
CA GLY A 47 -1.10 6.50 9.22
C GLY A 47 -0.46 5.45 8.29
N ASP A 48 0.82 5.19 8.52
CA ASP A 48 1.66 4.32 7.71
C ASP A 48 2.24 3.14 8.52
N LEU A 49 2.85 2.20 7.80
CA LEU A 49 3.46 1.01 8.38
C LEU A 49 4.73 1.35 9.17
N ARG A 50 5.41 2.46 8.84
CA ARG A 50 6.58 2.94 9.59
C ARG A 50 6.20 3.32 11.01
N GLN A 51 5.13 4.09 11.18
CA GLN A 51 4.61 4.47 12.48
C GLN A 51 4.14 3.23 13.24
N PHE A 52 3.43 2.32 12.57
CA PHE A 52 3.00 1.06 13.19
C PHE A 52 4.16 0.21 13.73
N ILE A 53 5.25 0.07 12.97
CA ILE A 53 6.47 -0.62 13.45
C ILE A 53 7.09 0.12 14.64
N THR A 54 7.12 1.45 14.58
CA THR A 54 7.65 2.30 15.65
C THR A 54 6.84 2.14 16.94
N ASP A 55 5.51 2.14 16.85
CA ASP A 55 4.62 1.97 18.00
C ASP A 55 4.89 0.64 18.73
N TYR A 56 5.01 -0.48 17.99
CA TYR A 56 5.35 -1.79 18.58
C TYR A 56 6.76 -1.83 19.19
N ARG A 57 7.72 -1.16 18.55
CA ARG A 57 9.10 -1.05 19.06
C ARG A 57 9.14 -0.28 20.37
N ASP A 58 8.40 0.82 20.47
CA ASP A 58 8.42 1.73 21.61
C ASP A 58 7.75 1.10 22.85
N ILE A 59 6.75 0.23 22.64
CA ILE A 59 6.14 -0.56 23.73
C ILE A 59 6.88 -1.88 24.01
N HIS A 60 7.97 -2.17 23.29
CA HIS A 60 8.77 -3.40 23.40
C HIS A 60 7.96 -4.69 23.20
N GLU A 61 6.91 -4.66 22.38
CA GLU A 61 6.10 -5.84 22.04
C GLU A 61 6.37 -6.32 20.62
N SER A 62 6.36 -7.63 20.41
CA SER A 62 6.44 -8.20 19.05
C SER A 62 5.09 -8.14 18.34
N ILE A 63 5.10 -7.89 17.04
CA ILE A 63 3.89 -7.97 16.22
C ILE A 63 3.42 -9.44 16.16
N PRO A 64 2.15 -9.76 16.48
CA PRO A 64 1.65 -11.13 16.43
C PRO A 64 1.77 -11.75 15.03
N SER A 65 2.25 -13.00 14.94
CA SER A 65 2.46 -13.71 13.65
C SER A 65 1.22 -13.68 12.74
N LYS A 66 0.02 -13.85 13.31
CA LYS A 66 -1.24 -13.82 12.54
C LYS A 66 -1.48 -12.45 11.89
N LEU A 67 -1.21 -11.36 12.60
CA LEU A 67 -1.34 -10.01 12.07
C LEU A 67 -0.30 -9.77 10.98
N MET A 68 0.96 -10.11 11.24
CA MET A 68 2.04 -9.98 10.26
C MET A 68 1.75 -10.74 8.96
N LEU A 69 1.29 -12.00 9.06
CA LEU A 69 0.94 -12.81 7.89
C LEU A 69 -0.29 -12.26 7.14
N SER A 70 -1.24 -11.65 7.85
CA SER A 70 -2.37 -10.94 7.24
C SER A 70 -1.90 -9.74 6.42
N LEU A 71 -1.05 -8.89 7.00
CA LEU A 71 -0.47 -7.73 6.31
C LEU A 71 0.35 -8.16 5.09
N LEU A 72 1.19 -9.19 5.25
CA LEU A 72 1.97 -9.76 4.16
C LEU A 72 1.09 -10.31 3.03
N GLY A 73 -0.04 -10.94 3.38
CA GLY A 73 -1.01 -11.46 2.41
C GLY A 73 -1.69 -10.36 1.58
N GLN A 74 -2.07 -9.26 2.21
CA GLN A 74 -2.66 -8.09 1.54
C GLN A 74 -1.66 -7.45 0.57
N LEU A 75 -0.43 -7.19 1.03
CA LEU A 75 0.64 -6.62 0.21
C LEU A 75 1.04 -7.54 -0.96
N ALA A 76 1.12 -8.85 -0.72
CA ALA A 76 1.35 -9.83 -1.77
C ALA A 76 0.21 -9.85 -2.80
N GLY A 77 -1.04 -9.67 -2.35
CA GLY A 77 -2.22 -9.51 -3.20
C GLY A 77 -2.12 -8.28 -4.10
N ALA A 78 -1.80 -7.12 -3.51
CA ALA A 78 -1.57 -5.87 -4.24
C ALA A 78 -0.48 -6.04 -5.31
N LEU A 79 0.68 -6.59 -4.97
CA LEU A 79 1.77 -6.84 -5.93
C LEU A 79 1.35 -7.80 -7.03
N ALA A 80 0.67 -8.90 -6.69
CA ALA A 80 0.21 -9.88 -7.68
C ALA A 80 -0.78 -9.25 -8.69
N HIS A 81 -1.62 -8.32 -8.23
CA HIS A 81 -2.51 -7.55 -9.09
C HIS A 81 -1.71 -6.63 -10.04
N LEU A 82 -0.78 -5.83 -9.50
CA LEU A 82 0.04 -4.89 -10.27
C LEU A 82 0.95 -5.59 -11.29
N HIS A 83 1.56 -6.71 -10.92
CA HIS A 83 2.34 -7.57 -11.81
C HIS A 83 1.48 -8.17 -12.93
N GLY A 84 0.19 -8.39 -12.67
CA GLY A 84 -0.79 -8.82 -13.66
C GLY A 84 -1.11 -7.73 -14.67
N LEU A 85 -1.35 -6.50 -14.20
CA LEU A 85 -1.63 -5.35 -15.06
C LEU A 85 -0.44 -4.99 -15.97
N SER A 86 0.78 -5.03 -15.42
CA SER A 86 2.01 -4.71 -16.15
C SER A 86 2.28 -5.63 -17.35
N ARG A 87 1.71 -6.83 -17.38
CA ARG A 87 1.85 -7.77 -18.51
C ARG A 87 0.96 -7.42 -19.71
N SER A 88 0.00 -6.52 -19.55
CA SER A 88 -0.82 -6.06 -20.67
C SER A 88 -0.03 -5.05 -21.51
N ALA A 89 0.00 -5.23 -22.83
CA ALA A 89 0.83 -4.46 -23.77
C ALA A 89 0.51 -2.94 -23.83
N HIS A 90 -0.52 -2.49 -23.12
CA HIS A 90 -0.96 -1.10 -23.02
C HIS A 90 -0.78 -0.48 -21.63
N SER A 91 -0.19 -1.22 -20.68
CA SER A 91 0.02 -0.75 -19.31
C SER A 91 1.17 0.24 -19.22
N SER A 92 0.89 1.45 -18.73
CA SER A 92 1.92 2.41 -18.29
C SER A 92 2.32 2.22 -16.82
N LEU A 93 1.88 1.13 -16.17
CA LEU A 93 2.22 0.82 -14.79
C LEU A 93 3.60 0.15 -14.73
N PRO A 94 4.53 0.65 -13.91
CA PRO A 94 5.83 0.03 -13.74
C PRO A 94 5.68 -1.27 -12.94
N SER A 95 6.23 -2.38 -13.47
CA SER A 95 6.83 -3.39 -12.61
C SER A 95 8.11 -2.78 -12.04
N GLY A 96 8.41 -2.99 -10.76
CA GLY A 96 9.61 -2.40 -10.15
C GLY A 96 9.35 -1.26 -9.16
N VAL A 97 8.44 -1.49 -8.21
CA VAL A 97 8.19 -0.64 -7.05
C VAL A 97 9.12 -1.07 -5.92
N VAL A 98 9.94 -0.16 -5.40
CA VAL A 98 10.62 -0.39 -4.12
C VAL A 98 9.64 -0.09 -3.01
N LEU A 99 9.23 -1.14 -2.29
CA LEU A 99 8.34 -1.08 -1.15
C LEU A 99 9.13 -0.69 0.08
N GLU A 100 8.59 0.26 0.83
CA GLU A 100 9.14 0.75 2.09
C GLU A 100 7.97 0.93 3.06
N PRO A 101 8.17 0.80 4.38
CA PRO A 101 7.09 0.96 5.35
C PRO A 101 6.36 2.30 5.23
N ASP A 102 7.08 3.36 4.89
CA ASP A 102 6.57 4.72 4.68
C ASP A 102 5.56 4.81 3.51
N ASN A 103 5.60 3.86 2.58
CA ASN A 103 4.74 3.81 1.38
C ASN A 103 3.57 2.83 1.52
N VAL A 104 3.41 2.21 2.69
CA VAL A 104 2.31 1.30 3.02
C VAL A 104 1.43 2.00 4.05
N LEU A 105 0.19 2.32 3.66
CA LEU A 105 -0.73 3.07 4.51
C LEU A 105 -1.79 2.15 5.10
N PHE A 106 -2.29 2.48 6.30
CA PHE A 106 -3.49 1.85 6.82
C PHE A 106 -4.72 2.56 6.25
N ALA A 107 -5.63 1.81 5.64
CA ALA A 107 -6.95 2.32 5.29
C ALA A 107 -7.68 2.76 6.57
N GLY A 108 -8.63 3.69 6.46
CA GLY A 108 -9.33 4.27 7.63
C GLY A 108 -9.91 3.26 8.65
N ASP A 109 -10.17 2.02 8.24
CA ASP A 109 -10.59 0.92 9.12
C ASP A 109 -9.48 0.32 10.01
N ARG A 110 -8.22 0.79 9.88
CA ARG A 110 -7.00 0.32 10.59
C ARG A 110 -6.71 -1.18 10.47
N ARG A 111 -7.44 -1.90 9.63
CA ARG A 111 -7.35 -3.36 9.48
C ARG A 111 -6.75 -3.76 8.15
N ARG A 112 -6.89 -2.89 7.15
CA ARG A 112 -6.33 -3.10 5.82
C ARG A 112 -5.17 -2.17 5.56
N VAL A 113 -4.16 -2.70 4.89
CA VAL A 113 -3.08 -1.90 4.34
C VAL A 113 -3.28 -1.70 2.85
N VAL A 114 -2.95 -0.50 2.39
CA VAL A 114 -2.98 -0.11 0.99
C VAL A 114 -1.60 0.34 0.57
N LEU A 115 -1.15 -0.13 -0.59
CA LEU A 115 0.08 0.35 -1.19
C LEU A 115 -0.17 1.72 -1.84
N ALA A 116 0.54 2.76 -1.38
CA ALA A 116 0.24 4.15 -1.70
C ALA A 116 1.26 4.85 -2.62
N ASP A 117 2.50 4.36 -2.69
CA ASP A 117 3.50 4.89 -3.61
C ASP A 117 4.09 3.78 -4.48
N PHE A 118 3.95 3.95 -5.80
CA PHE A 118 4.48 3.03 -6.83
C PHE A 118 5.79 3.56 -7.41
N GLY A 119 6.44 4.52 -6.74
CA GLY A 119 7.68 5.13 -7.20
C GLY A 119 7.50 6.01 -8.44
N PHE A 120 6.31 6.57 -8.68
CA PHE A 120 6.09 7.40 -9.89
C PHE A 120 6.94 8.67 -9.92
N CYS A 121 7.35 9.16 -8.74
CA CYS A 121 8.23 10.31 -8.60
C CYS A 121 9.71 10.00 -8.90
N LYS A 122 10.09 8.72 -9.09
CA LYS A 122 11.48 8.27 -9.26
C LYS A 122 12.09 8.61 -10.63
N GLY A 123 11.36 9.26 -11.54
CA GLY A 123 11.85 9.70 -12.86
C GLY A 123 11.87 11.21 -13.07
N ILE A 124 11.68 11.99 -12.00
CA ILE A 124 11.35 13.43 -12.06
C ILE A 124 12.55 14.34 -11.77
N SER A 125 13.59 13.81 -11.12
CA SER A 125 14.84 14.53 -10.86
C SER A 125 15.90 14.18 -11.89
N SER A 126 16.53 15.20 -12.51
CA SER A 126 17.64 15.09 -13.46
C SER A 126 18.99 14.70 -12.82
N GLY A 127 18.95 13.92 -11.76
CA GLY A 127 20.10 13.38 -11.04
C GLY A 127 19.73 12.00 -10.51
N ALA A 128 20.73 11.12 -10.36
CA ALA A 128 20.61 9.73 -9.94
C ALA A 128 19.40 9.54 -9.01
N ALA A 129 18.29 9.07 -9.58
CA ALA A 129 17.05 8.94 -8.87
C ALA A 129 17.30 8.10 -7.62
N LYS A 130 16.96 8.64 -6.44
CA LYS A 130 16.96 7.86 -5.20
C LYS A 130 16.15 6.59 -5.47
N VAL A 131 16.85 5.46 -5.53
CA VAL A 131 16.30 4.12 -5.86
C VAL A 131 15.30 3.65 -4.79
N GLY A 132 15.16 4.40 -3.70
CA GLY A 132 14.60 3.97 -2.43
C GLY A 132 15.73 3.93 -1.41
N ASP A 133 15.37 3.66 -0.16
CA ASP A 133 16.31 3.36 0.89
C ASP A 133 16.97 2.00 0.61
N PRO A 134 18.32 1.92 0.48
CA PRO A 134 19.03 0.70 0.10
C PRO A 134 18.70 -0.54 0.94
N ALA A 135 18.20 -0.35 2.17
CA ALA A 135 17.74 -1.44 3.03
C ALA A 135 16.61 -2.29 2.43
N TYR A 136 15.79 -1.71 1.55
CA TYR A 136 14.66 -2.41 0.91
C TYR A 136 14.89 -2.71 -0.57
N VAL A 137 15.99 -2.22 -1.15
CA VAL A 137 16.28 -2.38 -2.59
C VAL A 137 16.88 -3.77 -2.85
N ALA A 138 16.40 -4.43 -3.90
CA ALA A 138 16.92 -5.73 -4.30
C ALA A 138 18.39 -5.67 -4.80
N PRO A 139 19.19 -6.72 -4.60
CA PRO A 139 20.59 -6.78 -5.02
C PRO A 139 20.77 -6.48 -6.51
N GLU A 140 19.94 -7.08 -7.36
CA GLU A 140 20.00 -6.86 -8.80
C GLU A 140 19.71 -5.40 -9.19
N THR A 141 18.84 -4.72 -8.44
CA THR A 141 18.52 -3.31 -8.65
C THR A 141 19.68 -2.43 -8.20
N LEU A 142 20.30 -2.72 -7.06
CA LEU A 142 21.49 -2.00 -6.56
C LEU A 142 22.68 -2.15 -7.52
N LEU A 143 22.89 -3.35 -8.06
CA LEU A 143 24.04 -3.67 -8.91
C LEU A 143 23.86 -3.22 -10.37
N ARG A 144 22.63 -3.27 -10.89
CA ARG A 144 22.36 -3.10 -12.33
C ARG A 144 21.39 -1.97 -12.67
N GLY A 145 20.79 -1.34 -11.67
CA GLY A 145 19.97 -0.13 -11.83
C GLY A 145 18.58 -0.35 -12.44
N TYR A 146 18.14 -1.59 -12.65
CA TYR A 146 16.80 -1.89 -13.16
C TYR A 146 15.97 -2.64 -12.13
N THR A 147 14.68 -2.36 -12.11
CA THR A 147 13.70 -2.99 -11.22
C THR A 147 12.86 -4.03 -11.98
N THR A 148 12.37 -5.04 -11.27
CA THR A 148 11.61 -6.18 -11.82
C THR A 148 10.48 -6.60 -10.87
N ALA A 149 9.57 -7.44 -11.34
CA ALA A 149 8.57 -8.05 -10.45
C ALA A 149 9.21 -8.85 -9.29
N ALA A 150 10.39 -9.43 -9.50
CA ALA A 150 11.13 -10.12 -8.45
C ALA A 150 11.75 -9.13 -7.45
N SER A 151 12.21 -7.95 -7.89
CA SER A 151 12.74 -6.93 -6.98
C SER A 151 11.65 -6.37 -6.04
N ASP A 152 10.40 -6.34 -6.50
CA ASP A 152 9.26 -5.93 -5.66
C ASP A 152 9.04 -6.93 -4.51
N VAL A 153 9.20 -8.23 -4.78
CA VAL A 153 9.08 -9.26 -3.75
C VAL A 153 10.24 -9.22 -2.76
N TRP A 154 11.45 -8.90 -3.22
CA TRP A 154 12.56 -8.63 -2.29
C TRP A 154 12.24 -7.46 -1.37
N SER A 155 11.74 -6.35 -1.93
CA SER A 155 11.36 -5.17 -1.14
C SER A 155 10.29 -5.51 -0.11
N LEU A 156 9.27 -6.29 -0.50
CA LEU A 156 8.27 -6.81 0.43
C LEU A 156 8.90 -7.74 1.49
N GLY A 157 9.91 -8.52 1.13
CA GLY A 157 10.67 -9.38 2.04
C GLY A 157 11.45 -8.58 3.08
N ALA A 158 12.04 -7.45 2.68
CA ALA A 158 12.72 -6.52 3.57
C ALA A 158 11.74 -5.83 4.54
N VAL A 159 10.56 -5.42 4.06
CA VAL A 159 9.47 -4.92 4.93
C VAL A 159 9.01 -6.01 5.91
N ALA A 160 8.83 -7.24 5.44
CA ALA A 160 8.41 -8.36 6.29
C ALA A 160 9.48 -8.74 7.31
N TYR A 161 10.77 -8.61 6.98
CA TYR A 161 11.87 -8.76 7.91
C TYR A 161 11.79 -7.72 9.03
N GLU A 162 11.54 -6.46 8.68
CA GLU A 162 11.40 -5.40 9.67
C GLU A 162 10.17 -5.59 10.56
N LEU A 163 9.04 -6.02 10.01
CA LEU A 163 7.87 -6.39 10.81
C LEU A 163 8.18 -7.54 11.79
N ALA A 164 8.96 -8.53 11.36
CA ALA A 164 9.28 -9.70 12.17
C ALA A 164 10.31 -9.41 13.28
N THR A 165 11.16 -8.39 13.09
CA THR A 165 12.31 -8.11 13.98
C THR A 165 12.23 -6.76 14.68
N LEU A 166 11.32 -5.89 14.27
CA LEU A 166 11.21 -4.46 14.63
C LEU A 166 12.51 -3.67 14.41
N ARG A 167 13.39 -4.20 13.56
CA ARG A 167 14.68 -3.61 13.21
C ARG A 167 14.73 -3.42 11.71
N LYS A 168 15.10 -2.21 11.31
CA LYS A 168 15.38 -1.90 9.91
C LYS A 168 16.43 -2.89 9.36
N PRO A 169 16.27 -3.43 8.15
CA PRO A 169 17.26 -4.31 7.56
C PRO A 169 18.60 -3.60 7.39
N ASP A 170 19.68 -4.25 7.80
CA ASP A 170 21.06 -3.83 7.51
C ASP A 170 21.79 -4.95 6.79
N PHE A 171 21.29 -5.31 5.60
CA PHE A 171 21.86 -6.40 4.82
C PHE A 171 23.26 -6.09 4.30
N LEU A 172 23.57 -4.81 4.06
CA LEU A 172 24.86 -4.36 3.54
C LEU A 172 25.93 -4.22 4.63
N GLY A 173 25.55 -3.85 5.86
CA GLY A 173 26.51 -3.66 6.96
C GLY A 173 27.58 -2.60 6.62
N GLY A 174 27.20 -1.57 5.86
CA GLY A 174 28.10 -0.50 5.40
C GLY A 174 29.08 -0.88 4.28
N ARG A 175 28.96 -2.07 3.68
CA ARG A 175 29.79 -2.52 2.55
C ARG A 175 29.11 -2.33 1.20
N GLU A 176 29.90 -2.38 0.13
CA GLU A 176 29.39 -2.28 -1.23
C GLU A 176 28.52 -3.51 -1.60
N PRO A 177 27.39 -3.33 -2.32
CA PRO A 177 26.51 -4.45 -2.67
C PRO A 177 27.21 -5.62 -3.35
N ALA A 178 28.22 -5.35 -4.19
CA ALA A 178 28.99 -6.38 -4.90
C ALA A 178 29.86 -7.25 -3.98
N GLU A 179 30.22 -6.74 -2.79
CA GLU A 179 31.01 -7.48 -1.79
C GLU A 179 30.12 -8.35 -0.91
N VAL A 180 28.86 -7.94 -0.72
CA VAL A 180 27.92 -8.60 0.19
C VAL A 180 27.10 -9.66 -0.53
N PHE A 181 26.50 -9.32 -1.67
CA PHE A 181 25.55 -10.16 -2.38
C PHE A 181 26.27 -11.11 -3.35
N VAL A 182 27.10 -11.98 -2.77
CA VAL A 182 27.85 -13.03 -3.48
C VAL A 182 27.17 -14.40 -3.33
N ASN A 183 27.58 -15.37 -4.17
CA ASN A 183 27.02 -16.72 -4.10
C ASN A 183 27.14 -17.31 -2.68
N GLY A 184 26.04 -17.88 -2.17
CA GLY A 184 25.95 -18.40 -0.81
C GLY A 184 25.48 -17.40 0.25
N TRP A 185 25.31 -16.11 -0.08
CA TRP A 185 24.70 -15.15 0.85
C TRP A 185 23.32 -15.61 1.29
N ARG A 186 23.01 -15.38 2.57
CA ARG A 186 21.70 -15.60 3.17
C ARG A 186 21.40 -14.45 4.13
N PRO A 187 20.13 -14.02 4.26
CA PRO A 187 19.76 -13.05 5.28
C PRO A 187 19.95 -13.68 6.66
N ASP A 188 20.45 -12.90 7.62
CA ASP A 188 20.40 -13.30 9.02
C ASP A 188 18.95 -13.23 9.51
N LEU A 189 18.32 -14.37 9.73
CA LEU A 189 16.95 -14.47 10.23
C LEU A 189 16.88 -14.99 11.68
N SER A 190 17.99 -14.91 12.42
CA SER A 190 18.07 -15.33 13.83
C SER A 190 17.10 -14.56 14.73
N GLY A 191 16.84 -13.30 14.40
CA GLY A 191 15.88 -12.44 15.11
C GLY A 191 14.40 -12.73 14.82
N VAL A 192 14.09 -13.67 13.93
CA VAL A 192 12.70 -14.04 13.58
C VAL A 192 12.32 -15.27 14.37
N ALA A 193 11.41 -15.14 15.35
CA ALA A 193 11.02 -16.24 16.23
C ALA A 193 10.23 -17.35 15.52
N ASP A 194 9.28 -16.98 14.67
CA ASP A 194 8.38 -17.90 13.99
C ASP A 194 9.06 -18.62 12.82
N ASN A 195 9.18 -19.95 12.92
CA ASN A 195 9.85 -20.79 11.92
C ASN A 195 9.19 -20.72 10.54
N PHE A 196 7.87 -20.55 10.49
CA PHE A 196 7.16 -20.45 9.23
C PHE A 196 7.46 -19.11 8.57
N ILE A 197 7.37 -18.01 9.32
CA ILE A 197 7.75 -16.68 8.84
C ILE A 197 9.21 -16.69 8.36
N ARG A 198 10.12 -17.32 9.11
CA ARG A 198 11.52 -17.49 8.71
C ARG A 198 11.65 -18.19 7.35
N GLY A 199 10.89 -19.27 7.14
CA GLY A 199 10.86 -19.99 5.87
C GLY A 199 10.28 -19.18 4.71
N VAL A 200 9.27 -18.33 4.97
CA VAL A 200 8.72 -17.42 3.97
C VAL A 200 9.73 -16.34 3.58
N LEU A 201 10.36 -15.70 4.58
CA LEU A 201 11.39 -14.68 4.35
C LEU A 201 12.57 -15.22 3.55
N GLY A 202 13.03 -16.45 3.85
CA GLY A 202 14.10 -17.09 3.09
C GLY A 202 13.79 -17.27 1.60
N LYS A 203 12.52 -17.44 1.22
CA LYS A 203 12.11 -17.55 -0.20
C LYS A 203 11.89 -16.19 -0.88
N MET A 204 11.65 -15.13 -0.11
CA MET A 204 11.46 -13.78 -0.62
C MET A 204 12.80 -13.03 -0.77
N LEU A 205 13.76 -13.34 0.10
CA LEU A 205 15.11 -12.77 0.13
C LEU A 205 16.13 -13.72 -0.51
N ASP A 206 15.74 -14.39 -1.59
CA ASP A 206 16.67 -15.16 -2.40
C ASP A 206 17.47 -14.21 -3.31
N LEU A 207 18.79 -14.41 -3.38
CA LEU A 207 19.67 -13.62 -4.24
C LEU A 207 19.31 -13.78 -5.71
N ASP A 208 18.97 -14.99 -6.15
CA ASP A 208 18.60 -15.23 -7.54
C ASP A 208 17.15 -14.79 -7.78
N PRO A 209 16.91 -13.75 -8.60
CA PRO A 209 15.55 -13.29 -8.89
C PRO A 209 14.67 -14.36 -9.55
N ALA A 210 15.27 -15.37 -10.19
CA ALA A 210 14.55 -16.47 -10.84
C ALA A 210 14.04 -17.52 -9.83
N GLU A 211 14.79 -17.76 -8.75
CA GLU A 211 14.43 -18.69 -7.67
C GLU A 211 13.52 -18.03 -6.61
N ARG A 212 13.52 -16.69 -6.58
CA ARG A 212 12.71 -15.90 -5.65
C ARG A 212 11.21 -16.16 -5.83
N LEU A 213 10.50 -16.29 -4.71
CA LEU A 213 9.05 -16.50 -4.71
C LEU A 213 8.34 -15.37 -5.45
N THR A 214 7.37 -15.70 -6.31
CA THR A 214 6.54 -14.67 -6.96
C THR A 214 5.46 -14.16 -6.01
N ALA A 215 4.99 -12.92 -6.18
CA ALA A 215 3.87 -12.37 -5.39
C ALA A 215 2.62 -13.27 -5.44
N ARG A 216 2.29 -13.81 -6.63
CA ARG A 216 1.20 -14.79 -6.80
C ARG A 216 1.48 -16.11 -6.06
N GLY A 217 2.73 -16.57 -6.07
CA GLY A 217 3.18 -17.74 -5.31
C GLY A 217 3.03 -17.53 -3.80
N LEU A 218 3.39 -16.35 -3.31
CA LEU A 218 3.24 -15.95 -1.91
C LEU A 218 1.77 -15.93 -1.48
N VAL A 219 0.87 -15.33 -2.28
CA VAL A 219 -0.58 -15.38 -2.01
C VAL A 219 -1.09 -16.82 -1.89
N ARG A 220 -0.67 -17.74 -2.78
CA ARG A 220 -1.08 -19.16 -2.69
C ARG A 220 -0.52 -19.84 -1.45
N LEU A 221 0.73 -19.55 -1.09
CA LEU A 221 1.39 -20.10 0.09
C LEU A 221 0.63 -19.69 1.36
N LEU A 222 0.31 -18.40 1.49
CA LEU A 222 -0.39 -17.86 2.66
C LEU A 222 -1.86 -18.33 2.73
N ARG A 223 -2.56 -18.44 1.59
CA ARG A 223 -3.94 -18.97 1.56
C ARG A 223 -4.05 -20.42 1.99
N ARG A 224 -3.07 -21.27 1.65
CA ARG A 224 -3.04 -22.67 2.09
C ARG A 224 -2.94 -22.83 3.62
N LEU A 225 -2.65 -21.74 4.32
CA LEU A 225 -2.34 -21.73 5.75
C LEU A 225 -3.32 -20.83 6.56
N GLY A 226 -4.22 -20.09 5.91
CA GLY A 226 -5.24 -19.25 6.55
C GLY A 226 -6.60 -19.93 6.56
N ILE A 227 -7.16 -20.31 7.71
CA ILE A 227 -7.94 -19.44 8.60
C ILE A 227 -9.28 -19.05 7.94
N SER A 228 -10.35 -19.63 8.49
CA SER A 228 -11.76 -19.47 8.16
C SER A 228 -12.09 -18.08 7.61
N ALA A 229 -12.43 -18.03 6.32
CA ALA A 229 -13.03 -16.87 5.65
C ALA A 229 -14.35 -16.40 6.32
N ASN A 230 -14.91 -17.17 7.27
CA ASN A 230 -16.27 -16.99 7.76
C ASN A 230 -16.45 -15.84 8.77
N GLU A 231 -15.42 -15.52 9.58
CA GLU A 231 -15.48 -14.36 10.50
C GLU A 231 -15.23 -13.04 9.77
N GLN A 232 -14.32 -13.05 8.78
CA GLN A 232 -14.04 -11.90 7.93
C GLN A 232 -15.24 -11.54 7.04
N GLU A 233 -15.94 -12.52 6.49
CA GLU A 233 -17.06 -12.31 5.54
C GLU A 233 -18.32 -11.76 6.22
N THR A 234 -18.62 -12.22 7.44
CA THR A 234 -19.75 -11.71 8.24
C THR A 234 -19.50 -10.25 8.67
N GLN A 235 -18.28 -9.93 9.09
CA GLN A 235 -17.93 -8.57 9.49
C GLN A 235 -17.75 -7.63 8.29
N ASN A 236 -17.30 -8.13 7.13
CA ASN A 236 -17.24 -7.38 5.87
C ASN A 236 -18.62 -7.07 5.30
N THR A 237 -19.60 -7.95 5.49
CA THR A 237 -20.99 -7.70 5.08
C THR A 237 -21.58 -6.56 5.91
N ARG A 238 -21.43 -6.61 7.23
CA ARG A 238 -21.86 -5.54 8.13
C ARG A 238 -21.14 -4.21 7.83
N LEU A 239 -19.83 -4.21 7.61
CA LEU A 239 -19.08 -2.99 7.28
C LEU A 239 -19.46 -2.40 5.90
N LYS A 240 -19.79 -3.25 4.92
CA LYS A 240 -20.30 -2.81 3.61
C LYS A 240 -21.65 -2.12 3.75
N GLU A 241 -22.55 -2.66 4.57
CA GLU A 241 -23.85 -2.07 4.86
C GLU A 241 -23.72 -0.73 5.57
N VAL A 242 -22.88 -0.64 6.60
CA VAL A 242 -22.61 0.61 7.33
C VAL A 242 -22.00 1.68 6.41
N ARG A 243 -21.07 1.31 5.52
CA ARG A 243 -20.49 2.23 4.52
C ARG A 243 -21.50 2.68 3.48
N ALA A 244 -22.37 1.79 3.00
CA ALA A 244 -23.43 2.14 2.06
C ALA A 244 -24.40 3.15 2.70
N ALA A 245 -24.81 2.92 3.95
CA ALA A 245 -25.66 3.83 4.71
C ALA A 245 -24.99 5.18 4.97
N PHE A 246 -23.68 5.20 5.27
CA PHE A 246 -22.91 6.43 5.45
C PHE A 246 -22.85 7.28 4.17
N VAL A 247 -22.55 6.66 3.03
CA VAL A 247 -22.52 7.33 1.73
C VAL A 247 -23.91 7.86 1.35
N GLU A 248 -24.96 7.10 1.63
CA GLU A 248 -26.34 7.52 1.36
C GLU A 248 -26.73 8.74 2.21
N ALA A 249 -26.37 8.77 3.49
CA ALA A 249 -26.61 9.90 4.38
C ALA A 249 -25.89 11.17 3.90
N LEU A 250 -24.62 11.05 3.49
CA LEU A 250 -23.86 12.18 2.93
C LEU A 250 -24.48 12.67 1.61
N ASN A 251 -24.89 11.77 0.72
CA ASN A 251 -25.52 12.14 -0.54
C ASN A 251 -26.86 12.86 -0.31
N ARG A 252 -27.67 12.42 0.66
CA ARG A 252 -28.90 13.11 1.06
C ARG A 252 -28.62 14.51 1.61
N ALA A 253 -27.68 14.64 2.54
CA ALA A 253 -27.29 15.95 3.08
C ALA A 253 -26.79 16.90 1.97
N ASN A 254 -25.99 16.39 1.04
CA ASN A 254 -25.44 17.17 -0.06
C ASN A 254 -26.53 17.63 -1.05
N ASN A 255 -27.47 16.75 -1.41
CA ASN A 255 -28.61 17.08 -2.28
C ASN A 255 -29.51 18.15 -1.66
N GLU A 256 -29.77 18.06 -0.35
CA GLU A 256 -30.53 19.08 0.38
C GLU A 256 -29.77 20.42 0.43
N THR A 257 -28.45 20.38 0.63
CA THR A 257 -27.60 21.59 0.60
C THR A 257 -27.60 22.26 -0.78
N VAL A 258 -27.55 21.47 -1.85
CA VAL A 258 -27.67 21.97 -3.24
C VAL A 258 -29.05 22.57 -3.49
N THR A 259 -30.10 22.00 -2.90
CA THR A 259 -31.47 22.51 -3.01
C THR A 259 -31.66 23.80 -2.21
N LEU A 260 -31.07 23.91 -1.01
CA LEU A 260 -31.06 25.14 -0.22
C LEU A 260 -30.38 26.31 -0.94
N ARG A 261 -29.36 26.06 -1.76
CA ARG A 261 -28.72 27.10 -2.60
C ARG A 261 -29.66 27.69 -3.67
N LYS A 262 -30.80 27.05 -3.94
CA LYS A 262 -31.83 27.51 -4.88
C LYS A 262 -32.96 28.31 -4.20
N ASP A 263 -32.78 28.67 -2.92
CA ASP A 263 -33.70 29.45 -2.08
C ASP A 263 -35.17 28.94 -2.05
N PRO A 264 -35.39 27.67 -1.64
CA PRO A 264 -36.71 27.07 -1.61
C PRO A 264 -37.56 27.60 -0.43
N PRO A 265 -38.91 27.59 -0.54
CA PRO A 265 -39.81 28.15 0.46
C PRO A 265 -39.76 27.44 1.84
N ASP A 266 -39.30 26.18 1.88
CA ASP A 266 -39.25 25.36 3.10
C ASP A 266 -37.81 25.18 3.62
N ARG A 267 -37.14 26.32 3.84
CA ARG A 267 -35.72 26.36 4.23
C ARG A 267 -35.45 25.74 5.60
N ALA A 268 -36.36 25.92 6.55
CA ALA A 268 -36.21 25.45 7.93
C ALA A 268 -36.26 23.92 8.01
N ALA A 269 -37.27 23.28 7.39
CA ALA A 269 -37.38 21.81 7.42
C ALA A 269 -36.20 21.13 6.71
N ARG A 270 -35.68 21.72 5.63
CA ARG A 270 -34.50 21.20 4.92
C ARG A 270 -33.21 21.32 5.73
N MET A 271 -33.04 22.39 6.51
CA MET A 271 -31.91 22.51 7.43
C MET A 271 -31.93 21.43 8.52
N ASP A 272 -33.13 21.03 8.98
CA ASP A 272 -33.27 19.96 9.96
C ASP A 272 -32.93 18.59 9.36
N ILE A 273 -33.34 18.32 8.12
CA ILE A 273 -32.92 17.10 7.38
C ILE A 273 -31.40 17.03 7.23
N ILE A 274 -30.74 18.15 6.89
CA ILE A 274 -29.26 18.19 6.76
C ILE A 274 -28.60 17.87 8.10
N ARG A 275 -29.08 18.48 9.20
CA ARG A 275 -28.54 18.22 10.54
C ARG A 275 -28.71 16.77 10.95
N GLU A 276 -29.87 16.18 10.68
CA GLU A 276 -30.17 14.78 10.97
C GLU A 276 -29.26 13.84 10.18
N GLN A 277 -29.13 14.02 8.87
CA GLN A 277 -28.29 13.17 8.04
C GLN A 277 -26.79 13.33 8.38
N CYS A 278 -26.35 14.53 8.76
CA CYS A 278 -24.99 14.75 9.27
C CYS A 278 -24.76 14.06 10.63
N ALA A 279 -25.76 14.04 11.51
CA ALA A 279 -25.68 13.32 12.79
C ALA A 279 -25.62 11.80 12.57
N ILE A 280 -26.42 11.26 11.65
CA ILE A 280 -26.36 9.85 11.23
C ILE A 280 -24.98 9.54 10.64
N ALA A 281 -24.47 10.39 9.74
CA ALA A 281 -23.13 10.21 9.17
C ALA A 281 -22.03 10.24 10.26
N ALA A 282 -22.13 11.14 11.25
CA ALA A 282 -21.18 11.22 12.36
C ALA A 282 -21.21 9.97 13.25
N LEU A 283 -22.40 9.41 13.52
CA LEU A 283 -22.56 8.15 14.27
C LEU A 283 -21.99 6.96 13.50
N LEU A 284 -22.32 6.84 12.21
CA LEU A 284 -21.82 5.77 11.35
C LEU A 284 -20.29 5.87 11.13
N PHE A 285 -19.73 7.08 11.09
CA PHE A 285 -18.28 7.28 11.03
C PHE A 285 -17.55 6.72 12.26
N GLY A 286 -18.18 6.72 13.44
CA GLY A 286 -17.63 6.09 14.64
C GLY A 286 -17.63 4.56 14.61
N GLU A 287 -18.42 3.94 13.72
CA GLU A 287 -18.52 2.49 13.54
C GLU A 287 -17.70 1.95 12.35
N ILE A 288 -17.14 2.82 11.51
CA ILE A 288 -16.31 2.52 10.34
C ILE A 288 -14.83 2.56 10.71
#